data_AF-A0A4W3HSX7-F1
#
_entry.id   AF-A0A4W3HSX7-F1
#
_cell.length_a   1.000
_cell.length_b   1.000
_cell.length_c   1.000
_cell.angle_alpha   90.00
_cell.angle_beta   90.00
_cell.angle_gamma   90.00
#
_symmetry.space_group_name_H-M   'P 1'
#
loop_
_entity.id
_entity.type
_entity.pdbx_description
1 polymer ?
#
loop_
_entity_poly.entity_id
_entity_poly.type
_entity_poly.pdbx_seq_one_letter_code
_entity_poly.pdbx_strand_id
1 'polypeptide(L)' 'GRTNEKQTYWGGARPGVRQCACGLEGNCADAKHLCNCDAGGETWTSDSGLLSYKDHLPVTRIHIGDINRTNSEAAY' A
#
# COMPACT_ATOMS: atom_id res chain seq x y z
N GLY A 1 7.60 -0.15 -12.42
CA GLY A 1 7.98 -1.53 -12.77
C GLY A 1 8.55 -1.57 -14.18
N ARG A 2 8.47 -2.72 -14.87
CA ARG A 2 9.02 -2.91 -16.23
C ARG A 2 8.60 -1.84 -17.23
N THR A 3 7.37 -1.36 -17.16
CA THR A 3 6.80 -0.34 -18.05
C THR A 3 7.07 1.09 -17.61
N ASN A 4 7.83 1.31 -16.52
CA ASN A 4 7.94 2.60 -15.81
C ASN A 4 6.61 3.20 -15.33
N GLU A 5 5.51 2.47 -15.45
CA GLU A 5 4.22 2.90 -14.92
C GLU A 5 4.20 2.77 -13.40
N LYS A 6 3.59 3.77 -12.76
CA LYS A 6 3.31 3.77 -11.33
C LYS A 6 2.05 2.93 -11.09
N GLN A 7 2.18 1.92 -10.24
CA GLN A 7 1.04 1.15 -9.76
C GLN A 7 0.50 1.80 -8.47
N THR A 8 -0.83 1.84 -8.32
CA THR A 8 -1.51 2.48 -7.18
C THR A 8 -2.17 1.49 -6.23
N TYR A 9 -2.00 0.20 -6.49
CA TYR A 9 -2.41 -0.90 -5.62
C TYR A 9 -1.19 -1.44 -4.88
N TRP A 10 -1.41 -2.12 -3.75
CA TRP A 10 -0.35 -2.83 -3.03
C TRP A 10 -0.66 -4.33 -2.92
N GLY A 11 0.30 -5.11 -2.41
CA GLY A 11 0.24 -6.58 -2.35
C GLY A 11 -1.14 -7.14 -2.00
N GLY A 12 -1.57 -8.19 -2.71
CA GLY A 12 -2.89 -8.80 -2.56
C GLY A 12 -4.05 -8.04 -3.23
N ALA A 13 -3.90 -6.75 -3.54
CA ALA A 13 -4.91 -5.99 -4.27
C ALA A 13 -4.78 -6.11 -5.80
N ARG A 14 -5.85 -5.74 -6.52
CA ARG A 14 -5.92 -5.78 -7.99
C ARG A 14 -5.41 -4.47 -8.62
N PRO A 15 -4.79 -4.50 -9.81
CA PRO A 15 -4.45 -3.31 -10.56
C PRO A 15 -5.66 -2.42 -10.82
N GLY A 16 -5.42 -1.12 -10.84
CA GLY A 16 -6.46 -0.11 -11.05
C GLY A 16 -7.32 0.18 -9.83
N VAL A 17 -7.24 -0.61 -8.75
CA VAL A 17 -7.84 -0.24 -7.47
C VAL A 17 -6.81 0.49 -6.61
N ARG A 18 -7.20 1.62 -6.01
CA ARG A 18 -6.36 2.36 -5.05
C ARG A 18 -6.62 1.82 -3.64
N GLN A 19 -6.32 0.54 -3.45
CA GLN A 19 -6.59 -0.19 -2.21
C GLN A 19 -5.46 -1.17 -1.89
N CYS A 20 -5.41 -1.61 -0.64
CA CYS A 20 -4.56 -2.68 -0.14
C CYS A 20 -5.39 -3.94 0.10
N ALA A 21 -4.75 -5.08 0.41
CA ALA A 21 -5.45 -6.34 0.68
C ALA A 21 -6.55 -6.17 1.74
N CYS A 22 -6.25 -5.44 2.83
CA CYS A 22 -7.21 -5.27 3.92
C CYS A 22 -8.48 -4.51 3.51
N GLY A 23 -8.36 -3.59 2.55
CA GLY A 23 -9.50 -2.83 2.03
C GLY A 23 -10.44 -3.70 1.21
N LEU A 24 -9.90 -4.68 0.48
CA LEU A 24 -10.70 -5.67 -0.25
C LEU A 24 -11.37 -6.68 0.67
N GLU A 25 -10.69 -7.06 1.76
CA GLU A 25 -11.19 -8.02 2.75
C GLU A 25 -12.11 -7.39 3.80
N GLY A 26 -12.10 -6.06 3.92
CA GLY A 26 -12.85 -5.33 4.94
C GLY A 26 -12.31 -5.52 6.36
N ASN A 27 -11.01 -5.79 6.49
CA ASN A 27 -10.35 -6.09 7.77
C ASN A 27 -9.18 -5.13 8.10
N CYS A 28 -9.15 -3.94 7.48
CA CYS A 28 -8.20 -2.90 7.88
C CYS A 28 -8.41 -2.51 9.35
N ALA A 29 -7.35 -2.06 10.01
CA ALA A 29 -7.40 -1.64 11.42
C ALA A 29 -8.42 -0.52 11.67
N ASP A 30 -8.58 0.39 10.71
CA ASP A 30 -9.69 1.33 10.65
C ASP A 30 -10.54 1.05 9.40
N ALA A 31 -11.79 0.64 9.61
CA ALA A 31 -12.74 0.29 8.55
C ALA A 31 -13.13 1.47 7.64
N LYS A 32 -12.77 2.71 7.99
CA LYS A 32 -12.99 3.89 7.14
C LYS A 32 -11.94 4.03 6.04
N HIS A 33 -10.83 3.29 6.13
CA HIS A 33 -9.69 3.40 5.24
C HIS A 33 -9.54 2.15 4.37
N LEU A 34 -8.91 2.31 3.19
CA LEU A 34 -8.73 1.24 2.20
C LEU A 34 -7.31 0.63 2.23
N CYS A 35 -6.43 1.23 3.03
CA CYS A 35 -5.11 0.75 3.39
C CYS A 35 -4.86 1.12 4.85
N ASN A 36 -4.10 0.31 5.58
CA ASN A 36 -3.77 0.60 6.97
C ASN A 36 -2.94 1.88 7.09
N CYS A 37 -2.05 2.16 6.14
CA CYS A 37 -1.21 3.36 6.13
C CYS A 37 -2.00 4.68 5.99
N ASP A 38 -3.24 4.64 5.49
CA ASP A 38 -4.09 5.84 5.35
C ASP A 38 -4.70 6.30 6.68
N ALA A 39 -4.67 5.45 7.72
CA ALA A 39 -5.33 5.73 9.00
C ALA A 39 -4.57 6.76 9.87
N GLY A 40 -3.28 6.99 9.62
CA GLY A 40 -2.49 8.01 10.33
C GLY A 40 -2.42 7.85 11.85
N GLY A 41 -2.60 6.63 12.36
CA GLY A 41 -2.56 6.33 13.80
C GLY A 41 -1.14 6.19 14.34
N GLU A 42 -0.99 6.28 15.67
CA GLU A 42 0.30 6.13 16.37
C GLU A 42 0.75 4.67 16.50
N THR A 43 -0.15 3.71 16.22
CA THR A 43 0.17 2.28 16.26
C THR A 43 0.68 1.82 14.92
N TRP A 44 1.80 1.09 14.93
CA TRP A 44 2.35 0.44 13.75
C TRP A 44 1.34 -0.52 13.12
N THR A 45 1.13 -0.36 11.82
CA THR A 45 0.32 -1.24 11.00
C THR A 45 1.09 -1.62 9.74
N SER A 46 0.66 -2.68 9.06
CA SER A 46 1.31 -3.16 7.85
C SER A 46 0.27 -3.47 6.77
N ASP A 47 0.56 -3.02 5.55
CA ASP A 47 -0.10 -3.47 4.34
C ASP A 47 0.83 -4.49 3.68
N SER A 48 0.51 -5.77 3.84
CA SER A 48 1.30 -6.89 3.32
C SER A 48 0.51 -7.68 2.28
N GLY A 49 1.22 -8.28 1.31
CA GLY A 49 0.60 -9.20 0.35
C GLY A 49 1.50 -9.49 -0.86
N LEU A 50 1.08 -10.45 -1.68
CA LEU A 50 1.85 -10.87 -2.86
C LEU A 50 1.62 -9.92 -4.05
N LEU A 51 2.69 -9.50 -4.70
CA LEU A 51 2.63 -8.83 -6.00
C LEU A 51 2.64 -9.89 -7.11
N SER A 52 1.45 -10.28 -7.58
CA SER A 52 1.26 -11.40 -8.52
C SER A 52 1.28 -11.01 -10.00
N TYR A 53 1.24 -9.71 -10.32
CA TYR A 53 1.14 -9.21 -11.69
C TYR A 53 2.51 -9.08 -12.34
N LYS A 54 2.91 -10.13 -13.06
CA LYS A 54 4.25 -10.26 -13.68
C LYS A 54 4.62 -9.08 -14.60
N ASP A 55 3.66 -8.52 -15.32
CA ASP A 55 3.91 -7.39 -16.23
C ASP A 55 4.33 -6.11 -15.49
N HIS A 56 4.01 -6.01 -14.19
CA HIS A 56 4.40 -4.87 -13.35
C HIS A 56 5.73 -5.11 -12.63
N LEU A 57 6.23 -6.34 -12.64
CA LEU A 57 7.49 -6.74 -12.02
C LEU A 57 8.67 -6.59 -12.99
N PRO A 58 9.90 -6.41 -12.50
CA PRO A 58 10.28 -6.26 -11.10
C PRO A 58 9.83 -4.92 -10.49
N VAL A 59 9.65 -4.89 -9.17
CA VAL A 59 9.51 -3.64 -8.42
C VAL A 59 10.87 -2.95 -8.44
N THR A 60 10.92 -1.76 -9.02
CA THR A 60 12.17 -0.99 -9.14
C THR A 60 12.27 0.13 -8.11
N ARG A 61 11.14 0.63 -7.60
CA ARG A 61 11.05 1.67 -6.57
C ARG A 61 9.73 1.55 -5.82
N ILE A 62 9.75 1.96 -4.56
CA ILE A 62 8.56 2.15 -3.73
C ILE A 62 8.50 3.63 -3.37
N HIS A 63 7.33 4.24 -3.53
CA HIS A 63 7.09 5.64 -3.19
C HIS A 63 6.17 5.72 -1.97
N ILE A 64 6.73 6.11 -0.84
CA ILE A 64 6.00 6.32 0.41
C ILE A 64 5.73 7.82 0.57
N GLY A 65 4.47 8.19 0.72
CA GLY A 65 4.02 9.58 0.91
C GLY A 65 3.70 9.89 2.37
N ASP A 66 3.30 11.14 2.64
CA ASP A 66 2.93 11.65 3.97
C ASP A 66 3.97 11.47 5.10
N ILE A 67 5.25 11.39 4.72
CA ILE A 67 6.39 11.24 5.65
C ILE A 67 6.92 12.57 6.20
N ASN A 68 6.36 13.72 5.80
CA ASN A 68 6.87 15.05 6.17
C ASN A 68 6.20 15.64 7.43
N ARG A 69 5.31 14.89 8.08
CA ARG A 69 4.67 15.31 9.33
C ARG A 69 5.54 14.87 10.51
N THR A 70 5.50 15.63 11.59
CA THR A 70 6.23 15.27 12.82
C THR A 70 5.80 13.89 13.29
N ASN A 71 6.77 13.03 13.63
CA ASN A 71 6.58 11.64 14.06
C ASN A 71 6.01 10.68 12.99
N SER A 72 6.03 11.06 11.70
CA SER A 72 5.75 10.09 10.62
C SER A 72 6.94 9.14 10.45
N GLU A 73 6.67 7.84 10.48
CA GLU A 73 7.66 6.78 10.25
C GLU A 73 7.12 5.80 9.20
N ALA A 74 8.02 5.20 8.41
CA ALA A 74 7.65 4.21 7.41
C ALA A 74 8.78 3.20 7.15
N ALA A 75 8.39 1.96 6.87
CA ALA A 75 9.28 0.85 6.53
C ALA A 75 8.66 -0.02 5.42
N TYR A 76 9.49 -0.75 4.68
CA TYR A 76 9.09 -1.63 3.57
C TYR A 76 9.93 -2.90 3.49
#